data_AF-A0A349LYM2-F1
#
_entry.id   AF-A0A349LYM2-F1
#
_cell.length_a   1.000
_cell.length_b   1.000
_cell.length_c   1.000
_cell.angle_alpha   90.00
_cell.angle_beta   90.00
_cell.angle_gamma   90.00
#
_symmetry.space_group_name_H-M   'P 1'
#
loop_
_entity.id
_entity.type
_entity.pdbx_description
1 polymer ?
#
loop_
_entity_poly.entity_id
_entity_poly.type
_entity_poly.pdbx_seq_one_letter_code
_entity_poly.pdbx_strand_id
1 'polypeptide(L)'
;MNTLQIWHTTQQGVHYSARIDGGYLELTRDTGTPESFGAKRLLARHFLQKERWQTLVKQQFGDAVFTQIYQQLAQHLDKHSLTPDAATTGSGPSAAPD
;
A
#
# COMPACT_ATOMS: atom_id res chain seq x y z
N MET A 1 6.82 -14.45 3.19
CA MET A 1 6.71 -14.61 1.73
C MET A 1 5.93 -13.41 1.20
N ASN A 2 6.60 -12.37 0.69
CA ASN A 2 5.92 -11.18 0.15
C ASN A 2 5.55 -11.49 -1.31
N THR A 3 4.38 -12.09 -1.52
CA THR A 3 3.80 -12.21 -2.86
C THR A 3 3.51 -10.79 -3.37
N LEU A 4 4.29 -10.35 -4.36
CA LEU A 4 4.07 -9.09 -5.06
C LEU A 4 2.73 -9.19 -5.78
N GLN A 5 1.68 -8.64 -5.18
CA GLN A 5 0.35 -8.64 -5.76
C GLN A 5 0.28 -7.52 -6.81
N ILE A 6 -0.03 -7.90 -8.04
CA ILE A 6 -0.15 -7.00 -9.18
C ILE A 6 -1.59 -7.10 -9.68
N TRP A 7 -2.27 -5.96 -9.76
CA TRP A 7 -3.61 -5.85 -10.33
C TRP A 7 -3.51 -5.22 -11.71
N HIS A 8 -4.15 -5.84 -12.69
CA HIS A 8 -4.24 -5.34 -14.05
C HIS A 8 -5.69 -5.02 -14.37
N THR A 9 -5.96 -3.87 -14.98
CA THR A 9 -7.27 -3.52 -15.50
C THR A 9 -7.11 -2.82 -16.84
N THR A 10 -8.06 -3.03 -17.74
CA THR A 10 -8.10 -2.31 -19.00
C THR A 10 -9.32 -1.41 -18.98
N GLN A 11 -9.10 -0.09 -19.05
CA GLN A 11 -10.15 0.92 -19.03
C GLN A 11 -10.03 1.75 -20.30
N GLN A 12 -11.09 1.79 -21.11
CA GLN A 12 -11.16 2.57 -22.35
C GLN A 12 -10.00 2.30 -23.33
N GLY A 13 -9.56 1.03 -23.43
CA GLY A 13 -8.45 0.62 -24.30
C GLY A 13 -7.05 0.94 -23.75
N VAL A 14 -6.96 1.43 -22.51
CA VAL A 14 -5.69 1.70 -21.82
C VAL A 14 -5.47 0.66 -20.74
N HIS A 15 -4.27 0.11 -20.69
CA HIS A 15 -3.88 -0.92 -19.72
C HIS A 15 -3.33 -0.22 -18.48
N TYR A 16 -3.97 -0.43 -17.34
CA TYR A 16 -3.51 0.06 -16.04
C TYR A 16 -3.03 -1.12 -15.21
N SER A 17 -1.89 -0.96 -14.57
CA SER A 17 -1.32 -1.95 -13.66
C SER A 17 -1.02 -1.27 -12.32
N ALA A 18 -1.48 -1.85 -11.22
CA ALA A 18 -1.15 -1.41 -9.87
C ALA A 18 -0.32 -2.50 -9.19
N ARG A 19 0.77 -2.14 -8.51
CA ARG A 19 1.51 -3.06 -7.66
C ARG A 19 1.88 -2.39 -6.33
N ILE A 20 1.92 -3.18 -5.28
CA ILE A 20 2.45 -2.74 -3.98
C ILE A 20 3.87 -3.25 -3.83
N ASP A 21 4.81 -2.32 -3.68
CA ASP A 21 6.21 -2.59 -3.41
C ASP A 21 6.55 -2.08 -2.01
N GLY A 22 6.45 -2.98 -1.03
CA GLY A 22 6.59 -2.65 0.38
C GLY A 22 5.59 -1.58 0.84
N GLY A 23 6.07 -0.34 1.01
CA GLY A 23 5.29 0.82 1.42
C GLY A 23 4.88 1.77 0.29
N TYR A 24 5.03 1.35 -0.97
CA TYR A 24 4.71 2.17 -2.14
C TYR A 24 3.65 1.49 -3.01
N LEU A 25 2.70 2.28 -3.50
CA LEU A 25 1.77 1.92 -4.55
C LEU A 25 2.32 2.44 -5.88
N GLU A 26 2.70 1.54 -6.78
CA GLU A 26 3.11 1.91 -8.12
C GLU A 26 1.95 1.72 -9.08
N LEU A 27 1.52 2.82 -9.69
CA LEU A 27 0.48 2.85 -10.70
C LEU A 27 1.15 3.04 -12.05
N THR A 28 1.06 2.03 -12.91
CA THR A 28 1.56 2.06 -14.28
C THR A 28 0.39 2.19 -15.23
N ARG A 29 0.51 3.10 -16.19
CA ARG A 29 -0.45 3.31 -17.26
C ARG A 29 0.25 3.03 -18.58
N ASP A 30 -0.15 1.98 -19.26
CA ASP A 30 0.31 1.61 -20.59
C ASP A 30 -0.76 2.02 -21.62
N THR A 31 -0.45 3.04 -22.40
CA THR A 31 -1.30 3.59 -23.47
C THR A 31 -0.80 3.22 -24.86
N GLY A 32 0.16 2.30 -24.99
CA GLY A 32 0.74 1.90 -26.28
C GLY A 32 1.52 2.99 -27.03
N THR A 33 1.82 4.14 -26.39
CA THR A 33 2.67 5.20 -26.95
C THR A 33 4.05 5.22 -26.28
N PRO A 34 5.15 5.33 -27.03
CA PRO A 34 6.51 5.24 -26.49
C PRO A 34 6.88 6.33 -25.47
N GLU A 35 6.05 7.38 -25.35
CA GLU A 35 6.26 8.53 -24.46
C GLU A 35 5.38 8.52 -23.19
N SER A 36 4.43 7.60 -23.03
CA SER A 36 3.59 7.54 -21.81
C SER A 36 4.25 6.76 -20.68
N PHE A 37 5.50 7.11 -20.41
CA PHE A 37 6.23 6.68 -19.21
C PHE A 37 5.71 7.45 -18.01
N GLY A 38 4.75 6.86 -17.31
CA GLY A 38 4.24 7.41 -16.07
C GLY A 38 3.99 6.34 -15.03
N ALA A 39 4.94 5.43 -14.79
CA ALA A 39 4.91 4.60 -13.59
C ALA A 39 5.02 5.54 -12.37
N LYS A 40 3.88 5.86 -11.77
CA LYS A 40 3.80 6.80 -10.66
C LYS A 40 3.85 6.03 -9.36
N ARG A 41 4.99 6.13 -8.67
CA ARG A 41 5.16 5.63 -7.32
C ARG A 41 4.54 6.60 -6.33
N LEU A 42 3.54 6.13 -5.60
CA LEU A 42 2.93 6.82 -4.49
C LEU A 42 3.33 6.16 -3.18
N LEU A 43 3.64 6.98 -2.18
CA LEU A 43 3.78 6.51 -0.80
C LEU A 43 2.42 6.01 -0.28
N ALA A 44 2.41 4.86 0.39
CA ALA A 44 1.22 4.30 1.05
C ALA A 44 0.50 5.35 1.90
N ARG A 45 1.24 6.08 2.73
CA ARG A 45 0.71 7.17 3.58
C ARG A 45 -0.01 8.24 2.76
N HIS A 46 0.53 8.63 1.61
CA HIS A 46 -0.07 9.67 0.78
C HIS A 46 -1.33 9.15 0.08
N PHE A 47 -1.34 7.87 -0.32
CA PHE A 47 -2.53 7.24 -0.87
C PHE A 47 -3.66 7.15 0.17
N LEU A 48 -3.34 6.71 1.39
CA LEU A 48 -4.31 6.58 2.48
C LEU A 48 -4.83 7.93 2.99
N GLN A 49 -4.02 8.99 2.95
CA GLN A 49 -4.44 10.33 3.40
C GLN A 49 -5.12 11.18 2.32
N LYS A 50 -4.84 10.95 1.02
CA LYS A 50 -5.37 11.78 -0.06
C LYS A 50 -6.53 11.10 -0.78
N GLU A 51 -7.74 11.56 -0.48
CA GLU A 51 -8.99 11.10 -1.10
C GLU A 51 -8.95 11.11 -2.64
N ARG A 52 -8.32 12.12 -3.26
CA ARG A 52 -8.14 12.19 -4.71
C ARG A 52 -7.57 10.91 -5.32
N TRP A 53 -6.59 10.28 -4.66
CA TRP A 53 -5.97 9.04 -5.14
C TRP A 53 -6.87 7.83 -4.92
N GLN A 54 -7.62 7.81 -3.83
CA GLN A 54 -8.59 6.76 -3.53
C GLN A 54 -9.70 6.75 -4.58
N THR A 55 -10.27 7.93 -4.88
CA THR A 55 -11.29 8.10 -5.91
C THR A 55 -10.77 7.68 -7.29
N LEU A 56 -9.53 8.02 -7.63
CA LEU A 56 -8.93 7.65 -8.92
C LEU A 56 -8.77 6.12 -9.04
N VAL A 57 -8.28 5.45 -8.00
CA VAL A 57 -8.15 3.99 -8.00
C VAL A 57 -9.52 3.30 -8.04
N LYS A 58 -10.52 3.82 -7.31
CA LYS A 58 -11.90 3.31 -7.39
C LYS A 58 -12.49 3.46 -8.78
N GLN A 59 -12.29 4.61 -9.45
CA GLN A 59 -12.79 4.83 -10.80
C GLN A 59 -12.08 3.96 -11.84
N GLN A 60 -10.78 3.69 -11.70
CA GLN A 60 -10.02 2.90 -12.68
C GLN A 60 -10.13 1.38 -12.45
N PHE A 61 -10.02 0.94 -11.19
CA PHE A 61 -9.93 -0.49 -10.85
C PHE A 61 -11.19 -1.03 -10.16
N GLY A 62 -12.10 -0.15 -9.71
CA GLY A 62 -13.30 -0.52 -8.96
C GLY A 62 -13.07 -0.61 -7.45
N ASP A 63 -14.18 -0.59 -6.68
CA ASP A 63 -14.14 -0.65 -5.21
C ASP A 63 -13.54 -1.95 -4.66
N ALA A 64 -13.67 -3.07 -5.38
CA ALA A 64 -13.11 -4.35 -4.96
C ALA A 64 -11.58 -4.32 -4.91
N VAL A 65 -10.94 -3.86 -5.99
CA VAL A 65 -9.47 -3.73 -6.08
C VAL A 65 -8.97 -2.63 -5.14
N PHE A 66 -9.69 -1.50 -5.07
CA PHE A 66 -9.40 -0.45 -4.09
C PHE A 66 -9.33 -1.00 -2.66
N THR A 67 -10.32 -1.80 -2.24
CA THR A 67 -10.38 -2.34 -0.88
C THR A 67 -9.18 -3.23 -0.60
N GLN A 68 -8.78 -4.08 -1.55
CA GLN A 68 -7.58 -4.90 -1.41
C GLN A 68 -6.30 -4.08 -1.31
N ILE A 69 -6.13 -3.07 -2.18
CA ILE A 69 -4.96 -2.18 -2.16
C ILE A 69 -4.91 -1.43 -0.82
N TYR A 70 -6.04 -0.87 -0.37
CA TYR A 70 -6.14 -0.13 0.88
C TYR A 70 -5.75 -1.00 2.08
N GLN A 71 -6.32 -2.20 2.18
CA GLN A 71 -6.03 -3.14 3.27
C GLN A 71 -4.56 -3.55 3.29
N GLN A 72 -3.97 -3.89 2.13
CA GLN A 72 -2.56 -4.25 2.07
C GLN A 72 -1.65 -3.09 2.44
N LEU A 73 -1.90 -1.87 1.93
CA LEU A 73 -1.11 -0.69 2.28
C LEU A 73 -1.24 -0.34 3.77
N ALA A 74 -2.44 -0.44 4.34
CA ALA A 74 -2.67 -0.19 5.77
C ALA A 74 -1.92 -1.21 6.64
N GLN A 75 -2.00 -2.50 6.32
CA GLN A 75 -1.25 -3.55 7.01
C GLN A 75 0.27 -3.33 6.90
N HIS A 76 0.75 -2.88 5.75
CA HIS A 76 2.17 -2.61 5.56
C HIS A 76 2.67 -1.40 6.37
N LEU A 77 1.82 -0.37 6.54
CA LEU A 77 2.12 0.81 7.35
C LEU A 77 2.13 0.50 8.85
N ASP A 78 1.17 -0.29 9.32
CA ASP A 78 1.08 -0.76 10.70
C ASP A 78 2.32 -1.57 11.09
N LYS A 79 2.67 -2.54 10.24
CA LYS A 79 3.83 -3.43 10.43
C LYS A 79 5.17 -2.69 10.44
N HIS A 80 5.27 -1.53 9.81
CA HIS A 80 6.46 -0.67 9.80
C HIS A 80 6.42 0.45 10.86
N SER A 81 5.27 0.70 11.47
CA SER A 81 5.12 1.55 12.66
C SER A 81 5.46 0.79 13.95
N LEU A 82 5.55 -0.55 13.87
CA LEU A 82 6.15 -1.43 14.87
C LEU A 82 7.69 -1.42 14.77
N THR A 83 8.32 -0.25 14.85
CA THR A 83 9.55 -0.16 15.65
C THR A 83 9.07 -0.06 17.09
N PRO A 84 9.23 -1.12 17.92
CA PRO A 84 9.09 -0.96 19.36
C PRO A 84 10.26 -0.10 19.85
N ASP A 85 10.15 1.22 19.72
CA ASP A 85 10.84 2.13 20.64
C ASP A 85 10.08 2.09 21.97
N ALA A 86 10.16 0.93 22.61
CA ALA A 86 9.76 0.65 23.97
C ALA A 86 10.67 -0.47 24.51
N ALA A 87 11.98 -0.32 24.28
CA ALA A 87 12.90 -0.64 25.35
C ALA A 87 12.66 0.40 26.47
N THR A 88 12.63 -0.05 27.74
CA THR A 88 12.38 0.72 28.99
C THR A 88 10.89 0.91 29.33
N THR A 89 10.27 0.13 30.23
CA THR A 89 10.66 -0.08 31.63
C THR A 89 10.01 -1.34 32.24
N GLY A 90 10.83 -2.21 32.81
CA GLY A 90 10.58 -2.88 34.10
C GLY A 90 9.36 -3.80 34.25
N SER A 91 9.49 -5.07 33.84
CA SER A 91 8.77 -6.18 34.46
C SER A 91 9.79 -7.18 34.98
N GLY A 92 10.36 -6.91 36.15
CA GLY A 92 11.02 -7.91 36.97
C GLY A 92 9.97 -8.53 37.90
N PRO A 93 9.61 -9.81 37.78
CA PRO A 93 8.83 -10.47 38.79
C PRO A 93 9.79 -11.01 39.85
N SER A 94 9.76 -10.51 41.08
CA SER A 94 10.22 -11.23 42.29
C SER A 94 10.01 -10.38 43.55
N ALA A 95 8.85 -10.53 44.19
CA ALA A 95 8.72 -10.42 45.65
C ALA A 95 8.32 -11.84 46.09
N ALA A 96 9.31 -12.67 46.43
CA ALA A 96 9.82 -12.95 47.78
C ALA A 96 8.91 -13.96 48.54
N PRO A 97 9.46 -15.07 49.06
CA PRO A 97 8.72 -16.06 49.84
C PRO A 97 8.71 -15.69 51.33
N ASP A 98 7.62 -16.02 52.03
CA ASP A 98 7.59 -16.32 53.47
C ASP A 98 6.50 -17.37 53.74
#